data_AF-A0A251QZ48-F1
#
_entry.id   AF-A0A251QZ48-F1
#
_cell.length_a   1.000
_cell.length_b   1.000
_cell.length_c   1.000
_cell.angle_alpha   90.00
_cell.angle_beta   90.00
_cell.angle_gamma   90.00
#
_symmetry.space_group_name_H-M   'P 1'
#
loop_
_entity.id
_entity.type
_entity.pdbx_description
1 polymer ?
#
loop_
_entity_poly.entity_id
_entity_poly.type
_entity_poly.pdbx_seq_one_letter_code
_entity_poly.pdbx_strand_id
1 'polypeptide(L)'
;MPPSVLVLIIYFKKELRSLNRELQLHILELADILVERPSQYARSVEDISLIFKNLHHLLNSLCPHQARATLIHILELQIQRRKQAVEDIKRRREEAQRLLKDSIGTMEDTGASFVLK
;
A
#
# COMPACT_ATOMS: atom_id res chain seq x y z
N MET A 1 9.92 5.02 2.56
CA MET A 1 9.59 4.22 3.76
C MET A 1 10.71 4.38 4.78
N PRO A 2 10.43 4.58 6.08
CA PRO A 2 11.49 4.71 7.08
C PRO A 2 12.31 3.42 7.24
N PRO A 3 13.63 3.50 7.50
CA PRO A 3 14.54 2.34 7.58
C PRO A 3 14.11 1.28 8.59
N SER A 4 13.50 1.69 9.70
CA SER A 4 13.01 0.82 10.76
C SER A 4 11.91 -0.15 10.30
N VAL A 5 11.09 0.25 9.33
CA VAL A 5 10.00 -0.60 8.83
C VAL A 5 10.52 -1.65 7.83
N LEU A 6 11.56 -1.31 7.07
CA LEU A 6 12.19 -2.24 6.13
C LEU A 6 12.87 -3.39 6.89
N VAL A 7 13.63 -3.07 7.95
CA VAL A 7 14.29 -4.06 8.81
C VAL A 7 13.27 -5.00 9.46
N LEU A 8 12.16 -4.44 9.95
CA LEU A 8 11.08 -5.22 10.54
C LEU A 8 10.49 -6.21 9.52
N ILE A 9 10.13 -5.75 8.32
CA ILE A 9 9.55 -6.60 7.28
C ILE A 9 10.51 -7.73 6.88
N ILE A 10 11.81 -7.44 6.74
CA ILE A 10 12.81 -8.45 6.41
C ILE A 10 12.90 -9.52 7.51
N TYR A 11 12.90 -9.10 8.78
CA TYR A 11 12.92 -10.01 9.92
C TYR A 11 11.67 -10.91 9.95
N PHE A 12 10.47 -10.34 9.91
CA PHE A 12 9.22 -11.10 9.90
C PHE A 12 9.14 -12.08 8.73
N LYS A 13 9.56 -11.66 7.54
CA LYS A 13 9.57 -12.52 6.35
C LYS A 13 10.51 -13.72 6.52
N LYS A 14 11.66 -13.53 7.17
CA LYS A 14 12.60 -14.62 7.47
C LYS A 14 11.99 -15.58 8.48
N GLU A 15 11.41 -15.06 9.56
CA GLU A 15 10.82 -15.87 10.63
C GLU A 15 9.61 -16.69 10.16
N LEU A 16 8.68 -16.05 9.44
CA LEU A 16 7.53 -16.74 8.84
C LEU A 16 7.96 -17.85 7.88
N ARG A 17 9.05 -17.65 7.12
CA ARG A 17 9.59 -18.68 6.24
C ARG A 17 10.21 -19.84 7.02
N SER A 18 10.85 -19.56 8.15
CA SER A 18 11.41 -20.58 9.03
C SER A 18 10.29 -21.45 9.61
N LEU A 19 9.28 -20.84 10.22
CA LEU A 19 8.13 -21.55 10.79
C LEU A 19 7.34 -22.32 9.74
N ASN A 20 7.21 -21.80 8.51
CA ASN A 20 6.53 -22.54 7.44
C ASN A 20 7.32 -23.78 7.00
N ARG A 21 8.66 -23.72 6.97
CA ARG A 21 9.48 -24.91 6.71
C ARG A 21 9.37 -25.92 7.85
N GLU A 22 9.37 -25.45 9.08
CA GLU A 22 9.18 -26.29 10.27
C GLU A 22 7.80 -26.97 10.26
N LEU A 23 6.75 -26.23 9.90
CA LEU A 23 5.40 -26.76 9.73
C LEU A 23 5.35 -27.87 8.68
N GLN A 24 5.98 -27.65 7.52
CA GLN A 24 6.02 -28.65 6.45
C GLN A 24 6.71 -29.94 6.91
N LEU A 25 7.79 -29.83 7.68
CA LEU A 25 8.48 -30.98 8.24
C LEU A 25 7.57 -31.75 9.22
N HIS A 26 6.92 -31.06 10.14
CA HIS A 26 6.01 -31.71 11.10
C HIS A 26 4.80 -32.36 10.42
N ILE A 27 4.29 -31.80 9.32
CA ILE A 27 3.21 -32.42 8.54
C ILE A 27 3.70 -33.70 7.87
N LEU A 28 4.94 -33.73 7.37
CA LEU A 28 5.53 -34.94 6.80
C LEU A 28 5.74 -36.01 7.88
N GLU A 29 6.30 -35.62 9.03
CA GLU A 29 6.46 -36.51 10.18
C GLU A 29 5.11 -37.05 10.68
N LEU A 30 4.06 -36.23 10.67
CA LEU A 30 2.72 -36.69 11.01
C LEU A 30 2.25 -37.77 10.03
N ALA A 31 2.49 -37.60 8.72
CA ALA A 31 2.13 -38.61 7.73
C ALA A 31 2.86 -39.94 8.00
N ASP A 32 4.15 -39.89 8.32
CA ASP A 32 4.94 -41.07 8.67
C ASP A 32 4.44 -41.73 9.98
N ILE A 33 4.15 -40.93 11.02
CA ILE A 33 3.60 -41.43 12.29
C ILE A 33 2.25 -42.11 12.09
N LEU A 34 1.38 -41.57 11.24
CA LEU A 34 0.07 -42.16 10.96
C LEU A 34 0.19 -43.52 10.27
N VAL A 35 1.25 -43.75 9.49
CA VAL A 35 1.52 -45.02 8.81
C VAL A 35 2.19 -46.02 9.76
N GLU A 36 3.24 -45.62 10.47
CA GLU A 36 4.04 -46.54 11.29
C GLU A 36 3.48 -46.75 12.70
N ARG A 37 3.00 -45.68 13.35
CA ARG A 37 2.68 -45.65 14.79
C ARG A 37 1.50 -44.70 15.08
N PRO A 38 0.29 -45.03 14.61
CA PRO A 38 -0.86 -44.13 14.68
C PRO A 38 -1.27 -43.73 16.10
N SER A 39 -0.87 -44.48 17.14
CA SER A 39 -1.12 -44.11 18.54
C SER A 39 -0.33 -42.89 19.03
N GLN A 40 0.72 -42.47 18.32
CA GLN A 40 1.62 -41.38 18.73
C GLN A 40 1.29 -40.04 18.06
N TYR A 41 0.26 -39.98 17.21
CA TYR A 41 -0.08 -38.78 16.42
C TYR A 41 -0.32 -37.52 17.27
N ALA A 42 -0.84 -37.68 18.49
CA ALA A 42 -1.24 -36.56 19.35
C ALA A 42 -0.10 -35.57 19.60
N ARG A 43 1.13 -36.07 19.80
CA ARG A 43 2.31 -35.23 20.03
C ARG A 43 2.67 -34.39 18.80
N SER A 44 2.68 -35.00 17.62
CA SER A 44 2.94 -34.30 16.36
C SER A 44 1.86 -33.23 16.06
N VAL A 45 0.59 -33.52 16.39
CA VAL A 45 -0.50 -32.54 16.27
C VAL A 45 -0.34 -31.37 17.26
N GLU A 46 0.14 -31.61 18.47
CA GLU A 46 0.46 -30.56 19.44
C GLU A 46 1.58 -29.64 18.93
N ASP A 47 2.65 -30.21 18.37
CA ASP A 47 3.76 -29.45 17.80
C ASP A 47 3.30 -28.60 16.61
N ILE A 48 2.50 -29.16 15.70
CA ILE A 48 1.86 -28.43 14.60
C ILE A 48 0.99 -27.27 15.14
N SER A 49 0.20 -27.53 16.19
CA SER A 49 -0.65 -26.52 16.81
C SER A 49 0.15 -25.37 17.41
N LEU A 50 1.32 -25.66 17.99
CA LEU A 50 2.23 -24.65 18.50
C LEU A 50 2.79 -23.77 17.38
N ILE A 51 3.21 -24.37 16.26
CA ILE A 51 3.70 -23.62 15.09
C ILE A 51 2.61 -22.69 14.54
N PHE A 52 1.36 -23.16 14.46
CA PHE A 52 0.24 -22.31 14.03
C PHE A 52 -0.01 -21.14 14.98
N LYS A 53 0.06 -21.35 16.30
CA LYS A 53 -0.05 -20.26 17.29
C LYS A 53 1.06 -19.22 17.07
N ASN A 54 2.30 -19.67 16.88
CA ASN A 54 3.45 -18.78 16.63
C ASN A 54 3.29 -17.97 15.33
N LEU A 55 2.86 -18.62 14.25
CA LEU A 55 2.54 -17.94 12.99
C LEU A 55 1.47 -16.87 13.18
N HIS A 56 0.39 -17.20 13.87
CA HIS A 56 -0.71 -16.27 14.13
C HIS A 56 -0.25 -15.07 14.98
N HIS A 57 0.55 -15.29 16.03
CA HIS A 57 1.11 -14.21 16.84
C HIS A 57 2.03 -13.28 16.05
N LEU A 58 2.89 -13.82 15.17
CA LEU A 58 3.75 -13.03 14.30
C LEU A 58 2.95 -12.19 13.31
N LEU A 59 1.94 -12.78 12.65
CA LEU A 59 1.08 -12.06 11.73
C LEU A 59 0.31 -10.92 12.43
N ASN A 60 -0.22 -11.18 13.62
CA ASN A 60 -0.92 -10.17 14.41
C ASN A 60 0.01 -9.04 14.85
N SER A 61 1.27 -9.34 15.15
CA SER A 61 2.28 -8.32 15.46
C SER A 61 2.61 -7.43 14.25
N LEU A 62 2.51 -7.97 13.03
CA LEU A 62 2.77 -7.22 11.79
C LEU A 62 1.58 -6.34 11.37
N CYS A 63 0.35 -6.75 11.67
CA CYS A 63 -0.87 -6.07 11.23
C CYS A 63 -0.90 -4.56 11.55
N PRO A 64 -0.55 -4.09 12.77
CA PRO A 64 -0.49 -2.65 13.07
C PRO A 64 0.52 -1.88 12.21
N HIS A 65 1.66 -2.49 11.88
CA HIS A 65 2.68 -1.86 11.02
C HIS A 65 2.18 -1.73 9.59
N GLN A 66 1.49 -2.77 9.08
CA GLN A 66 0.87 -2.74 7.76
C GLN A 66 -0.23 -1.69 7.68
N ALA A 67 -1.13 -1.61 8.66
CA ALA A 67 -2.19 -0.61 8.70
C ALA A 67 -1.63 0.82 8.62
N ARG A 68 -0.55 1.10 9.35
CA ARG A 68 0.15 2.39 9.27
C ARG A 68 0.78 2.63 7.90
N ALA A 69 1.44 1.63 7.31
CA ALA A 69 2.03 1.76 5.98
C ALA A 69 0.95 2.01 4.91
N THR A 70 -0.19 1.33 4.98
CA THR A 70 -1.35 1.55 4.11
C THR A 70 -1.90 2.97 4.29
N LEU A 71 -2.05 3.45 5.52
CA LEU A 71 -2.53 4.81 5.78
C LEU A 71 -1.58 5.86 5.21
N ILE A 72 -0.27 5.70 5.41
CA ILE A 72 0.74 6.60 4.83
C ILE A 72 0.62 6.62 3.31
N HIS A 73 0.51 5.47 2.67
CA HIS A 73 0.38 5.38 1.22
C HIS A 73 -0.90 6.09 0.71
N ILE A 74 -2.02 5.92 1.40
CA ILE A 74 -3.27 6.61 1.07
C ILE A 74 -3.09 8.13 1.18
N LEU A 75 -2.46 8.61 2.25
CA LEU A 75 -2.21 10.04 2.46
C LEU A 75 -1.27 10.62 1.39
N GLU A 76 -0.20 9.90 1.02
CA GLU A 76 0.69 10.29 -0.08
C GLU A 76 -0.07 10.44 -1.40
N LEU A 77 -0.95 9.48 -1.72
CA LEU A 77 -1.80 9.54 -2.91
C LEU A 77 -2.77 10.72 -2.87
N GLN A 78 -3.37 11.01 -1.70
CA GLN A 78 -4.23 12.17 -1.52
C GLN A 78 -3.47 13.49 -1.74
N ILE A 79 -2.25 13.61 -1.22
CA ILE A 79 -1.40 14.78 -1.44
C ILE A 79 -1.09 14.95 -2.93
N GLN A 80 -0.73 13.87 -3.64
CA GLN A 80 -0.46 13.92 -5.07
C GLN A 80 -1.69 14.36 -5.87
N ARG A 81 -2.87 13.79 -5.59
CA ARG A 81 -4.12 14.20 -6.25
C ARG A 81 -4.46 15.66 -6.01
N ARG A 82 -4.27 16.16 -4.78
CA ARG A 82 -4.51 17.58 -4.45
C ARG A 82 -3.53 18.49 -5.20
N LYS A 83 -2.25 18.12 -5.30
CA LYS A 83 -1.27 18.87 -6.09
C LYS A 83 -1.67 18.94 -7.56
N GLN A 84 -2.06 17.81 -8.16
CA GLN A 84 -2.55 17.77 -9.54
C GLN A 84 -3.78 18.67 -9.75
N ALA A 85 -4.76 18.60 -8.85
CA ALA A 85 -5.95 19.44 -8.91
C ALA A 85 -5.61 20.95 -8.83
N VAL A 86 -4.65 21.33 -7.98
CA VAL A 86 -4.19 22.72 -7.89
C VAL A 86 -3.53 23.17 -9.19
N GLU A 87 -2.68 22.35 -9.80
CA GLU A 87 -2.04 22.68 -11.08
C GLU A 87 -3.04 22.75 -12.22
N ASP A 88 -4.05 21.87 -12.25
CA ASP A 88 -5.14 21.94 -13.23
C ASP A 88 -5.97 23.22 -13.10
N ILE A 89 -6.26 23.64 -11.86
CA ILE A 89 -6.97 24.90 -11.60
C ILE A 89 -6.14 26.10 -12.06
N LYS A 90 -4.83 26.12 -11.77
CA LYS A 90 -3.93 27.19 -12.22
C LYS A 90 -3.90 27.28 -13.74
N ARG A 91 -3.76 26.15 -14.44
CA ARG A 91 -3.77 26.09 -15.91
C ARG A 91 -5.07 26.67 -16.48
N ARG A 92 -6.23 26.22 -15.98
CA ARG A 92 -7.53 26.72 -16.44
C ARG A 92 -7.72 28.21 -16.15
N ARG A 93 -7.20 28.71 -15.03
CA ARG A 93 -7.22 30.15 -14.71
C ARG A 93 -6.41 30.94 -15.74
N GLU A 94 -5.21 30.50 -16.08
CA GLU A 94 -4.36 31.16 -17.07
C GLU A 94 -5.01 31.16 -18.46
N GLU A 95 -5.60 30.04 -18.88
CA GLU A 95 -6.37 29.94 -20.12
C GLU A 95 -7.53 30.95 -20.14
N ALA A 96 -8.33 31.01 -19.08
CA ALA A 96 -9.44 31.96 -18.97
C ALA A 96 -8.95 33.43 -18.99
N GLN A 97 -7.84 33.73 -18.30
CA GLN A 97 -7.25 35.07 -18.31
C GLN A 97 -6.75 35.48 -19.70
N ARG A 98 -6.16 34.55 -20.47
CA ARG A 98 -5.75 34.80 -21.86
C ARG A 98 -6.96 35.10 -22.74
N LEU A 99 -7.98 34.24 -22.69
CA LEU A 99 -9.20 34.42 -23.47
C LEU A 99 -9.91 35.76 -23.17
N LEU A 100 -9.97 36.16 -21.89
CA LEU A 100 -10.53 37.45 -21.49
C LEU A 100 -9.70 38.62 -22.05
N LYS A 101 -8.37 38.54 -21.95
CA LYS A 101 -7.47 39.58 -22.47
C LYS A 101 -7.59 39.71 -24.00
N ASP A 102 -7.65 38.60 -24.71
CA ASP A 102 -7.80 38.58 -26.17
C ASP A 102 -9.14 39.20 -26.59
N SER A 103 -10.22 38.86 -25.87
CA SER A 103 -11.57 39.41 -26.11
C SER A 103 -11.65 40.92 -25.87
N ILE A 104 -11.02 41.42 -24.79
CA ILE A 104 -10.96 42.86 -24.50
C ILE A 104 -10.18 43.59 -25.62
N GLY A 105 -9.05 43.04 -26.05
CA GLY A 105 -8.28 43.61 -27.15
C GLY A 105 -9.07 43.68 -28.47
N THR A 106 -9.88 42.67 -28.77
CA THR A 106 -10.73 42.69 -29.98
C THR A 106 -11.84 43.75 -29.90
N MET A 107 -12.39 44.00 -28.72
CA MET A 107 -13.41 45.03 -28.51
C MET A 107 -12.83 46.45 -28.64
N GLU A 108 -11.61 46.68 -28.16
CA GLU A 108 -10.91 47.96 -28.31
C GLU A 108 -10.59 48.27 -29.79
N ASP A 109 -10.16 47.27 -30.56
CA ASP A 109 -9.89 47.41 -32.00
C ASP A 109 -11.16 47.69 -32.81
N THR A 110 -12.27 47.05 -32.43
CA THR A 110 -13.59 47.28 -33.09
C THR A 110 -14.15 48.66 -32.74
N GLY A 111 -13.92 49.15 -31.51
CA GLY A 111 -14.26 50.50 -31.09
C GLY A 111 -13.45 51.57 -31.84
N ALA A 112 -12.15 51.35 -32.04
CA ALA A 112 -11.30 52.25 -32.83
C ALA A 112 -11.74 52.31 -34.31
N SER A 113 -12.20 51.19 -34.87
CA SER A 113 -12.76 51.14 -36.23
C SER A 113 -14.10 51.88 -36.36
N PHE A 114 -14.94 51.89 -35.32
CA PHE A 114 -16.22 52.62 -35.31
C PHE A 114 -16.05 54.14 -35.11
N VAL A 115 -14.99 54.59 -34.43
CA VAL A 115 -14.70 56.02 -34.23
C VAL A 115 -14.10 56.69 -35.48
N LEU A 116 -13.54 55.91 -36.40
CA LEU A 116 -12.92 56.39 -37.65
C LEU A 116 -13.87 56.38 -38.88
N LYS A 117 -15.16 56.15 -38.70
CA LYS A 117 -16.17 56.17 -39.78
C LYS A 117 -17.29 57.16 -39.47
#